data_AF-A0A5B7JDV5-F1
#
_entry.id   AF-A0A5B7JDV5-F1
#
_cell.length_a   1.000
_cell.length_b   1.000
_cell.length_c   1.000
_cell.angle_alpha   90.00
_cell.angle_beta   90.00
_cell.angle_gamma   90.00
#
_symmetry.space_group_name_H-M   'P 1'
#
loop_
_entity.id
_entity.type
_entity.pdbx_description
1 polymer ?
#
loop_
_entity_poly.entity_id
_entity_poly.type
_entity_poly.pdbx_seq_one_letter_code
_entity_poly.pdbx_strand_id
1 'polypeptide(L)'
;MELAGCSAYQDKLGAKLCWNVQYPNASRVPESPFFPLTGPAQLQVALHKTDPTLTTYQIRYTWERRMLYRTFLLSVNTPGTAIPREHSISYNINFGSQNIYLDLHSPQTNISARGECATGNKCKSL
;
A
#
# COMPACT_ATOMS: atom_id res chain seq x y z
N MET A 1 -11.56 24.18 10.15
CA MET A 1 -12.24 23.07 9.44
C MET A 1 -11.44 21.81 9.73
N GLU A 2 -11.97 20.89 10.55
CA GLU A 2 -11.22 19.72 11.04
C GLU A 2 -11.54 18.47 10.20
N LEU A 3 -10.50 17.70 9.85
CA LEU A 3 -10.62 16.40 9.20
C LEU A 3 -10.73 15.32 10.29
N ALA A 4 -11.75 14.47 10.20
CA ALA A 4 -12.13 13.55 11.28
C ALA A 4 -11.27 12.27 11.35
N GLY A 5 -10.62 11.88 10.25
CA GLY A 5 -9.74 10.70 10.20
C GLY A 5 -8.50 10.95 9.35
N CYS A 6 -7.37 10.36 9.76
CA CYS A 6 -6.11 10.41 9.01
C CYS A 6 -5.44 9.03 8.97
N SER A 7 -4.72 8.74 7.89
CA SER A 7 -3.97 7.49 7.71
C SER A 7 -2.79 7.39 8.67
N ALA A 8 -2.58 6.22 9.28
CA ALA A 8 -1.48 5.97 10.22
C ALA A 8 -0.10 5.79 9.56
N TYR A 9 0.00 5.67 8.23
CA TYR A 9 1.25 5.35 7.52
C TYR A 9 2.11 6.58 7.18
N GLN A 10 1.91 7.69 7.87
CA GLN A 10 2.51 8.99 7.55
C GLN A 10 4.05 8.99 7.66
N ASP A 11 4.61 8.26 8.62
CA ASP A 11 6.06 8.20 8.83
C ASP A 11 6.76 7.40 7.73
N LYS A 12 6.04 6.39 7.20
CA LYS A 12 6.51 5.49 6.15
C LYS A 12 6.40 6.09 4.76
N LEU A 13 5.46 7.00 4.53
CA LEU A 13 5.20 7.59 3.22
C LEU A 13 5.66 9.05 3.12
N GLY A 14 5.88 9.75 4.25
CA GLY A 14 6.17 11.20 4.26
C GLY A 14 4.94 12.07 3.94
N ALA A 15 3.76 11.46 3.87
CA ALA A 15 2.48 12.13 3.69
C ALA A 15 1.36 11.39 4.43
N LYS A 16 0.36 12.13 4.90
CA LYS A 16 -0.85 11.61 5.54
C LYS A 16 -2.08 11.93 4.69
N LEU A 17 -2.88 10.91 4.44
CA LEU A 17 -4.21 11.06 3.82
C LEU A 17 -5.22 11.27 4.93
N CYS A 18 -5.92 12.40 4.90
CA CYS A 18 -6.96 12.74 5.86
C CYS A 18 -8.31 12.88 5.14
N TRP A 19 -9.39 12.50 5.81
CA TRP A 19 -10.73 12.57 5.27
C TRP A 19 -11.74 13.02 6.32
N ASN A 20 -12.84 13.57 5.85
CA ASN A 20 -14.01 13.90 6.66
C ASN A 20 -15.26 13.51 5.89
N VAL A 21 -16.20 12.87 6.57
CA VAL A 21 -17.48 12.51 6.01
C VAL A 21 -18.56 13.12 6.89
N GLN A 22 -19.35 14.01 6.30
CA GLN A 22 -20.55 14.54 6.91
C GLN A 22 -21.74 13.98 6.15
N TYR A 23 -22.65 13.34 6.86
CA TYR A 23 -23.88 12.82 6.30
C TYR A 23 -25.05 13.17 7.22
N PRO A 24 -26.26 13.37 6.66
CA PRO A 24 -27.44 13.68 7.45
C PRO A 24 -27.85 12.45 8.26
N ASN A 25 -27.99 12.62 9.58
CA ASN A 25 -28.45 11.54 10.45
C ASN A 25 -29.98 11.50 10.51
N ALA A 26 -30.59 10.69 9.63
CA ALA A 26 -32.04 10.50 9.55
C ALA A 26 -32.65 9.87 10.83
N SER A 27 -31.85 9.21 11.68
CA SER A 27 -32.34 8.59 12.93
C SER A 27 -32.75 9.59 14.03
N ARG A 28 -32.41 10.89 13.87
CA ARG A 28 -32.80 11.95 14.80
C ARG A 28 -34.12 12.64 14.45
N VAL A 29 -34.72 12.31 13.30
CA VAL A 29 -35.97 12.90 12.83
C VAL A 29 -37.03 11.80 12.77
N PRO A 30 -38.01 11.77 13.70
CA PRO A 30 -38.97 10.67 13.83
C PRO A 30 -39.79 10.38 12.56
N GLU A 31 -40.00 11.38 11.70
CA GLU A 31 -40.79 11.27 10.47
C GLU A 31 -39.95 11.14 9.19
N SER A 32 -38.62 11.07 9.31
CA SER A 32 -37.77 10.84 8.14
C SER A 32 -37.76 9.36 7.78
N PRO A 33 -37.96 9.00 6.50
CA PRO A 33 -37.68 7.63 6.08
C PRO A 33 -36.19 7.32 6.33
N PHE A 34 -35.92 6.11 6.83
CA PHE A 34 -34.58 5.61 7.20
C PHE A 34 -33.74 5.29 5.95
N PHE A 35 -33.51 6.27 5.08
CA PHE A 35 -32.53 6.13 4.00
C PHE A 35 -31.20 6.78 4.43
N PRO A 36 -30.05 6.13 4.19
CA PRO A 36 -28.75 6.61 4.67
C PRO A 36 -28.25 7.91 4.00
N LEU A 37 -28.98 8.46 3.01
CA LEU A 37 -28.58 9.59 2.17
C LEU A 37 -29.74 10.57 1.88
N THR A 38 -30.59 10.88 2.86
CA THR A 38 -31.79 11.73 2.68
C THR A 38 -31.53 13.25 2.65
N GLY A 39 -30.28 13.69 2.55
CA GLY A 39 -29.93 15.11 2.61
C GLY A 39 -28.48 15.39 2.24
N PRO A 40 -28.00 16.64 2.41
CA PRO A 40 -26.68 17.05 1.96
C PRO A 40 -25.57 16.23 2.63
N ALA A 41 -24.79 15.50 1.82
CA ALA A 41 -23.60 14.79 2.26
C ALA A 41 -22.35 15.52 1.74
N GLN A 42 -21.30 15.57 2.55
CA GLN A 42 -20.01 16.14 2.18
C GLN A 42 -18.90 15.13 2.48
N LEU A 43 -18.09 14.83 1.47
CA LEU A 43 -16.84 14.11 1.60
C LEU A 43 -15.70 15.09 1.33
N GLN A 44 -14.80 15.23 2.30
CA GLN A 44 -13.56 15.97 2.13
C GLN A 44 -12.40 14.99 2.22
N VAL A 45 -11.46 15.10 1.29
CA VAL A 45 -10.23 14.30 1.28
C VAL A 45 -9.08 15.25 1.05
N ALA A 46 -8.06 15.16 1.90
CA ALA A 46 -6.87 15.99 1.81
C ALA A 46 -5.62 15.13 1.99
N LEU A 47 -4.62 15.37 1.15
CA LEU A 47 -3.30 14.77 1.29
C LEU A 47 -2.34 15.83 1.83
N HIS A 48 -1.84 15.62 3.04
CA HIS A 48 -0.89 16.52 3.67
C HIS A 48 0.51 15.92 3.64
N LYS A 49 1.49 16.67 3.16
CA LYS A 49 2.89 16.31 3.34
C LYS A 49 3.24 16.40 4.82
N THR A 50 3.77 15.33 5.40
CA THR A 50 4.33 15.35 6.76
C THR A 50 5.83 15.59 6.74
N ASP A 51 6.50 15.21 5.65
CA ASP A 51 7.89 15.57 5.38
C ASP A 51 7.95 16.79 4.43
N PRO A 52 8.45 17.95 4.88
CA PRO A 52 8.55 19.14 4.04
C PRO A 52 9.59 18.99 2.92
N THR A 53 10.56 18.08 3.06
CA THR A 53 11.58 17.82 2.04
C THR A 53 11.08 16.89 0.93
N LEU A 54 9.91 16.27 1.11
CA LEU A 54 9.27 15.42 0.12
C LEU A 54 8.73 16.22 -1.06
N THR A 55 9.46 16.13 -2.17
CA THR A 55 9.09 16.75 -3.45
C THR A 55 8.56 15.72 -4.45
N THR A 56 9.16 14.52 -4.48
CA THR A 56 8.96 13.55 -5.55
C THR A 56 8.80 12.13 -5.00
N TYR A 57 7.87 11.37 -5.59
CA TYR A 57 7.79 9.93 -5.44
C TYR A 57 8.29 9.26 -6.71
N GLN A 58 9.10 8.22 -6.58
CA GLN A 58 9.56 7.39 -7.68
C GLN A 58 9.00 5.98 -7.49
N ILE A 59 8.06 5.60 -8.36
CA ILE A 59 7.46 4.26 -8.36
C ILE A 59 8.05 3.48 -9.53
N ARG A 60 8.60 2.30 -9.25
CA ARG A 60 9.11 1.39 -10.28
C ARG A 60 8.36 0.07 -10.19
N TYR A 61 7.96 -0.43 -11.35
CA TYR A 61 7.31 -1.71 -11.49
C TYR A 61 8.03 -2.49 -12.58
N THR A 62 8.35 -3.74 -12.29
CA THR A 62 8.94 -4.68 -13.24
C THR A 62 8.14 -5.97 -13.22
N TRP A 63 7.77 -6.44 -14.39
CA TRP A 63 7.13 -7.72 -14.58
C TRP A 63 7.81 -8.44 -15.74
N GLU A 64 8.60 -9.45 -15.43
CA GLU A 64 9.34 -10.23 -16.40
C GLU A 64 8.81 -11.67 -16.45
N ARG A 65 8.52 -12.14 -17.65
CA ARG A 65 8.15 -13.53 -17.91
C ARG A 65 9.17 -14.12 -18.88
N ARG A 66 9.91 -15.11 -18.41
CA ARG A 66 10.79 -15.95 -19.24
C ARG A 66 10.38 -17.40 -19.13
N MET A 67 10.95 -18.24 -19.99
CA MET A 67 10.72 -19.69 -20.00
C MET A 67 10.99 -20.33 -18.64
N LEU A 68 12.12 -19.95 -18.01
CA LEU A 68 12.59 -20.59 -16.78
C LEU A 68 12.34 -19.76 -15.52
N TYR A 69 11.96 -18.49 -15.63
CA TYR A 69 11.68 -17.66 -14.46
C TYR A 69 10.59 -16.62 -14.68
N ARG A 70 9.93 -16.24 -13.59
CA ARG A 70 9.02 -15.09 -13.52
C ARG A 70 9.47 -14.20 -12.40
N THR A 71 9.58 -12.90 -12.68
CA THR A 71 10.01 -11.91 -11.70
C THR A 71 9.01 -10.77 -11.67
N PHE A 72 8.66 -10.39 -10.46
CA PHE A 72 7.86 -9.22 -10.14
C PHE A 72 8.65 -8.36 -9.18
N LEU A 73 8.72 -7.07 -9.44
CA LEU A 73 9.28 -6.09 -8.52
C LEU A 73 8.37 -4.87 -8.53
N LEU A 74 7.96 -4.44 -7.36
CA LEU A 74 7.34 -3.14 -7.15
C LEU A 74 8.18 -2.42 -6.11
N SER A 75 8.66 -1.22 -6.43
CA SER A 75 9.35 -0.36 -5.47
C SER A 75 8.82 1.05 -5.49
N VAL A 76 8.81 1.67 -4.32
CA VAL A 76 8.39 3.05 -4.09
C VAL A 76 9.51 3.72 -3.32
N ASN A 77 10.09 4.75 -3.92
CA ASN A 77 11.17 5.53 -3.35
C ASN A 77 10.80 7.02 -3.29
N THR A 78 11.47 7.77 -2.42
CA THR A 78 11.30 9.21 -2.21
C THR A 78 12.67 9.91 -2.37
N PRO A 79 13.18 10.03 -3.62
CA PRO A 79 14.51 10.56 -3.86
C PRO A 79 14.61 12.04 -3.47
N GLY A 80 15.77 12.46 -2.96
CA GLY A 80 16.05 13.86 -2.60
C GLY A 80 15.38 14.34 -1.31
N THR A 81 14.77 13.43 -0.54
CA THR A 81 14.23 13.72 0.79
C THR A 81 15.29 13.54 1.88
N ALA A 82 15.15 14.25 3.00
CA ALA A 82 16.08 14.12 4.14
C ALA A 82 16.02 12.72 4.77
N ILE A 83 14.86 12.06 4.70
CA ILE A 83 14.65 10.71 5.21
C ILE A 83 14.36 9.81 4.00
N PRO A 84 15.34 9.03 3.50
CA PRO A 84 15.12 8.15 2.38
C PRO A 84 14.13 7.05 2.76
N ARG A 85 13.00 7.00 2.06
CA ARG A 85 11.98 5.96 2.24
C ARG A 85 11.90 5.14 0.97
N GLU A 86 12.49 3.96 1.02
CA GLU A 86 12.38 2.94 -0.02
C GLU A 86 11.61 1.75 0.53
N HIS A 87 10.51 1.43 -0.13
CA HIS A 87 9.75 0.21 0.12
C HIS A 87 9.76 -0.60 -1.17
N SER A 88 10.09 -1.88 -1.08
CA SER A 88 10.01 -2.77 -2.25
C SER A 88 9.45 -4.12 -1.90
N ILE A 89 8.73 -4.70 -2.85
CA ILE A 89 8.31 -6.08 -2.85
C ILE A 89 8.85 -6.72 -4.12
N SER A 90 9.67 -7.75 -3.96
CA SER A 90 10.16 -8.60 -5.03
C SER A 90 9.60 -10.00 -4.87
N TYR A 91 9.20 -10.59 -5.99
CA TYR A 91 8.75 -11.95 -6.06
C TYR A 91 9.39 -12.61 -7.27
N ASN A 92 10.08 -13.72 -7.06
CA ASN A 92 10.78 -14.45 -8.10
C ASN A 92 10.45 -15.93 -8.02
N ILE A 93 10.05 -16.51 -9.15
CA ILE A 93 9.88 -17.95 -9.31
C ILE A 93 10.88 -18.42 -10.35
N ASN A 94 11.66 -19.44 -10.02
CA ASN A 94 12.45 -20.20 -10.97
C ASN A 94 11.77 -21.55 -11.22
N PHE A 95 11.23 -21.75 -12.42
CA PHE A 95 10.56 -22.99 -12.83
C PHE A 95 11.54 -24.12 -13.14
N GLY A 96 12.79 -23.81 -13.49
CA GLY A 96 13.82 -24.82 -13.73
C GLY A 96 14.30 -25.49 -12.43
N SER A 97 14.47 -24.69 -11.37
CA SER A 97 14.93 -25.18 -10.06
C SER A 97 13.80 -25.30 -9.02
N GLN A 98 12.56 -24.99 -9.40
CA GLN A 98 11.39 -24.99 -8.51
C GLN A 98 11.49 -24.08 -7.28
N ASN A 99 12.37 -23.09 -7.31
CA ASN A 99 12.59 -22.17 -6.20
C ASN A 99 11.69 -20.94 -6.28
N ILE A 100 11.19 -20.51 -5.13
CA ILE A 100 10.42 -19.29 -4.96
C ILE A 100 11.14 -18.41 -3.95
N TYR A 101 11.25 -17.12 -4.30
CA TYR A 101 11.81 -16.07 -3.45
C TYR A 101 10.80 -14.94 -3.34
N LEU A 102 10.58 -14.47 -2.12
CA LEU A 102 9.81 -13.28 -1.81
C LEU A 102 10.67 -12.39 -0.91
N ASP A 103 10.98 -11.18 -1.34
CA ASP A 103 11.65 -10.20 -0.50
C ASP A 103 10.77 -8.96 -0.31
N LEU A 104 10.68 -8.53 0.93
CA LEU A 104 10.01 -7.31 1.36
C LEU A 104 11.07 -6.44 1.99
N HIS A 105 11.31 -5.28 1.38
CA HIS A 105 12.23 -4.26 1.87
C HIS A 105 11.43 -3.07 2.38
N SER A 106 11.77 -2.59 3.56
CA SER A 106 11.30 -1.32 4.12
C SER A 106 12.45 -0.71 4.91
N PRO A 107 12.50 0.62 5.13
CA PRO A 107 13.66 1.25 5.78
C PRO A 107 13.96 0.73 7.20
N GLN A 108 12.98 0.09 7.83
CA GLN A 108 13.06 -0.41 9.21
C GLN A 108 13.12 -1.93 9.29
N THR A 109 12.80 -2.64 8.20
CA THR A 109 12.71 -4.11 8.23
C THR A 109 12.89 -4.70 6.85
N ASN A 110 13.60 -5.84 6.81
CA ASN A 110 13.79 -6.65 5.62
C ASN A 110 13.31 -8.07 5.95
N ILE A 111 12.39 -8.57 5.14
CA ILE A 111 11.85 -9.92 5.29
C ILE A 111 12.09 -10.64 3.98
N SER A 112 12.83 -11.75 4.06
CA SER A 112 13.07 -12.65 2.92
C SER A 112 12.48 -14.01 3.24
N ALA A 113 11.67 -14.53 2.33
CA ALA A 113 11.12 -15.87 2.40
C ALA A 113 11.57 -16.67 1.18
N ARG A 114 11.95 -17.93 1.42
CA ARG A 114 12.37 -18.88 0.40
C ARG A 114 11.53 -20.14 0.49
N GLY A 115 11.19 -20.69 -0.66
CA GLY A 115 10.47 -21.94 -0.73
C GLY A 115 10.87 -22.75 -1.97
N GLU A 116 10.54 -24.02 -1.92
CA GLU A 116 10.74 -24.96 -3.03
C GLU A 116 9.40 -25.64 -3.32
N CYS A 117 9.02 -25.70 -4.60
CA CYS A 117 7.75 -26.23 -5.06
C CYS A 117 7.92 -27.49 -5.91
N ALA A 118 7.79 -28.66 -5.29
CA ALA A 118 7.80 -29.92 -6.01
C ALA A 118 6.58 -30.04 -6.95
N THR A 119 6.78 -30.64 -8.13
CA THR A 119 5.70 -30.94 -9.08
C THR A 119 4.67 -31.86 -8.43
N GLY A 120 3.48 -31.32 -8.10
CA GLY A 120 2.42 -32.07 -7.40
C GLY A 120 1.73 -31.34 -6.23
N ASN A 121 1.61 -30.00 -6.30
CA ASN A 121 0.91 -29.14 -5.34
C ASN A 121 1.47 -29.14 -3.90
N LYS A 122 2.76 -29.44 -3.71
CA LYS A 122 3.41 -29.34 -2.39
C LYS A 122 4.57 -28.37 -2.46
N CYS A 123 4.30 -27.10 -2.14
CA CYS A 123 5.34 -26.12 -1.85
C CYS A 123 5.71 -26.21 -0.37
N LYS A 124 7.00 -26.35 -0.07
CA LYS A 124 7.55 -26.31 1.30
C LYS A 124 8.37 -25.04 1.47
N SER A 125 8.25 -24.40 2.64
CA SER A 125 9.20 -23.38 3.05
C SER A 125 10.55 -24.03 3.33
N LEU A 126 11.63 -23.44 2.84
CA LEU A 126 13.00 -23.87 3.14
C LEU A 126 13.46 -23.29 4.48
#